data_AF-A0A6B9ZMH1-F1
#
_entry.id   AF-A0A6B9ZMH1-F1
#
_cell.length_a   1.000
_cell.length_b   1.000
_cell.length_c   1.000
_cell.angle_alpha   90.00
_cell.angle_beta   90.00
_cell.angle_gamma   90.00
#
_symmetry.space_group_name_H-M   'P 1'
#
loop_
_entity.id
_entity.type
_entity.pdbx_description
1 polymer ?
#
loop_
_entity_poly.entity_id
_entity_poly.type
_entity_poly.pdbx_seq_one_letter_code
_entity_poly.pdbx_strand_id
1 'polypeptide(L)'
;MLKLPVTVRIPADDELDYRPDIDEILFRRRKAKIVEGYSLVLNENPRMPYRFQATVNIDNDRLWALFLTLAETLPGKVSCTYGIYEEDSMTTPLLQKDFVLKELEKYEEELTQECQLEAGILFQTRDILIELNISASKYIRYWGAELERFRLLMKSFDLPPVEGLEFIDEYPKIVTPLRELDRNAKAPETVLYYLDQAFRVDRTPPEAIFD
;
A
#
# COMPACT_ATOMS: atom_id res chain seq x y z
N MET A 1 -18.70 -6.56 3.92
CA MET A 1 -18.28 -5.53 2.95
C MET A 1 -17.03 -4.90 3.52
N LEU A 2 -15.98 -4.72 2.72
CA LEU A 2 -14.73 -4.14 3.16
C LEU A 2 -14.95 -2.74 3.74
N LYS A 3 -14.35 -2.43 4.90
CA LYS A 3 -14.30 -1.06 5.43
C LYS A 3 -13.18 -0.29 4.72
N LEU A 4 -13.58 0.68 3.89
CA LEU A 4 -12.67 1.58 3.19
C LEU A 4 -12.14 2.67 4.13
N PRO A 5 -11.01 3.32 3.81
CA PRO A 5 -10.59 4.53 4.51
C PRO A 5 -11.67 5.61 4.43
N VAL A 6 -11.72 6.50 5.43
CA VAL A 6 -12.77 7.55 5.53
C VAL A 6 -12.73 8.53 4.36
N THR A 7 -11.59 8.63 3.68
CA THR A 7 -11.34 9.45 2.49
C THR A 7 -11.95 8.88 1.22
N VAL A 8 -12.35 7.61 1.20
CA VAL A 8 -12.88 6.94 0.01
C VAL A 8 -14.35 6.67 0.18
N ARG A 9 -15.13 7.10 -0.82
CA ARG A 9 -16.52 6.69 -0.96
C ARG A 9 -16.85 6.29 -2.38
N ILE A 10 -17.90 5.48 -2.48
CA ILE A 10 -18.49 5.11 -3.76
C ILE A 10 -19.35 6.29 -4.24
N PRO A 11 -19.17 6.78 -5.49
CA PRO A 11 -20.02 7.81 -6.05
C PRO A 11 -21.45 7.29 -6.23
N ALA A 12 -22.41 8.18 -5.98
CA ALA A 12 -23.80 7.97 -6.37
C ALA A 12 -23.92 8.00 -7.91
N ASP A 13 -25.00 7.42 -8.44
CA ASP A 13 -25.17 7.25 -9.88
C ASP A 13 -25.29 8.61 -10.61
N ASP A 14 -25.71 9.68 -9.92
CA ASP A 14 -25.83 11.06 -10.42
C ASP A 14 -24.54 11.89 -10.30
N GLU A 15 -23.52 11.39 -9.60
CA GLU A 15 -22.20 12.02 -9.49
C GLU A 15 -21.23 11.56 -10.59
N LEU A 16 -21.63 10.57 -11.38
CA LEU A 16 -20.82 10.02 -12.48
C LEU A 16 -21.17 10.72 -13.78
N ASP A 17 -20.15 11.26 -14.45
CA ASP A 17 -20.31 11.79 -15.81
C ASP A 17 -20.86 10.70 -16.74
N TYR A 18 -21.74 11.09 -17.65
CA TYR A 18 -22.30 10.15 -18.62
C TYR A 18 -21.19 9.64 -19.54
N ARG A 19 -21.04 8.31 -19.58
CA ARG A 19 -20.14 7.60 -20.50
C ARG A 19 -20.87 6.39 -21.07
N PRO A 20 -20.59 6.00 -22.33
CA PRO A 20 -21.31 4.90 -22.99
C PRO A 20 -21.23 3.55 -22.26
N ASP A 21 -20.21 3.36 -21.42
CA ASP A 21 -19.94 2.13 -20.65
C ASP A 21 -20.35 2.23 -19.16
N ILE A 22 -21.03 3.30 -18.75
CA ILE A 22 -21.29 3.57 -17.32
C ILE A 22 -22.15 2.46 -16.67
N ASP A 23 -23.17 1.97 -17.37
CA ASP A 23 -24.06 0.92 -16.87
C ASP A 23 -23.32 -0.41 -16.67
N GLU A 24 -22.39 -0.74 -17.57
CA GLU A 24 -21.55 -1.93 -17.47
C GLU A 24 -20.61 -1.82 -16.25
N ILE A 25 -20.00 -0.64 -16.06
CA ILE A 25 -19.08 -0.40 -14.94
C ILE A 25 -19.81 -0.45 -13.60
N LEU A 26 -21.00 0.17 -13.51
CA LEU A 26 -21.86 0.09 -12.34
C LEU A 26 -22.32 -1.34 -12.07
N PHE A 27 -22.61 -2.11 -13.12
CA PHE A 27 -22.98 -3.52 -13.00
C PHE A 27 -21.83 -4.39 -12.50
N ARG A 28 -20.62 -4.22 -13.06
CA ARG A 28 -19.41 -4.89 -12.59
C ARG A 28 -19.15 -4.55 -11.12
N ARG A 29 -19.20 -3.26 -10.75
CA ARG A 29 -19.04 -2.78 -9.36
C ARG A 29 -19.99 -3.47 -8.39
N ARG A 30 -21.28 -3.59 -8.74
CA ARG A 30 -22.29 -4.25 -7.88
C ARG A 30 -22.00 -5.74 -7.65
N LYS A 31 -21.26 -6.37 -8.55
CA LYS A 31 -20.83 -7.77 -8.45
C LYS A 31 -19.39 -7.94 -7.95
N ALA A 32 -18.70 -6.82 -7.75
CA ALA A 32 -17.28 -6.82 -7.47
C ALA A 32 -17.00 -7.48 -6.13
N LYS A 33 -15.95 -8.30 -6.08
CA LYS A 33 -15.58 -9.05 -4.88
C LYS A 33 -14.63 -8.25 -3.99
N ILE A 34 -15.05 -7.05 -3.60
CA ILE A 34 -14.30 -6.16 -2.70
C ILE A 34 -14.62 -6.53 -1.24
N VAL A 35 -13.89 -7.53 -0.74
CA VAL A 35 -14.06 -8.11 0.59
C VAL A 35 -12.69 -8.34 1.24
N GLU A 36 -12.65 -8.57 2.55
CA GLU A 36 -11.42 -9.00 3.22
C GLU A 36 -10.93 -10.34 2.68
N GLY A 37 -9.62 -10.47 2.54
CA GLY A 37 -8.96 -11.67 2.03
C GLY A 37 -7.73 -11.32 1.20
N TYR A 38 -7.10 -12.35 0.65
CA TYR A 38 -5.89 -12.17 -0.16
C TYR A 38 -5.94 -12.94 -1.48
N SER A 39 -5.31 -12.37 -2.50
CA SER A 39 -4.96 -13.06 -3.74
C SER A 39 -3.48 -13.43 -3.71
N LEU A 40 -3.09 -14.47 -4.46
CA LEU A 40 -1.70 -14.93 -4.49
C LEU A 40 -1.31 -15.40 -5.88
N VAL A 41 -0.15 -14.95 -6.35
CA VAL A 41 0.44 -15.34 -7.62
C VAL A 41 1.83 -15.91 -7.36
N LEU A 42 2.07 -17.15 -7.78
CA LEU A 42 3.40 -17.75 -7.66
C LEU A 42 4.35 -17.15 -8.71
N ASN A 43 5.60 -16.95 -8.31
CA ASN A 43 6.62 -16.50 -9.25
C ASN A 43 7.06 -17.66 -10.15
N GLU A 44 6.74 -17.56 -11.44
CA GLU A 44 7.19 -18.51 -12.46
C GLU A 44 8.54 -18.13 -13.08
N ASN A 45 9.06 -16.93 -12.78
CA ASN A 45 10.33 -16.44 -13.31
C ASN A 45 11.47 -16.67 -12.30
N PRO A 46 12.35 -17.67 -12.53
CA PRO A 46 13.43 -18.00 -11.60
C PRO A 46 14.51 -16.92 -11.50
N ARG A 47 14.51 -15.90 -12.36
CA ARG A 47 15.45 -14.76 -12.27
C ARG A 47 15.03 -13.74 -11.22
N MET A 48 13.76 -13.76 -10.82
CA MET A 48 13.24 -12.83 -9.82
C MET A 48 13.44 -13.42 -8.41
N PRO A 49 14.03 -12.68 -7.47
CA PRO A 49 14.42 -13.23 -6.16
C PRO A 49 13.28 -13.35 -5.14
N TYR A 50 12.04 -13.62 -5.56
CA TYR A 50 10.91 -13.86 -4.67
C TYR A 50 10.15 -15.13 -5.10
N ARG A 51 9.33 -15.69 -4.21
CA ARG A 51 8.58 -16.93 -4.48
C ARG A 51 7.12 -16.67 -4.86
N PHE A 52 6.51 -15.64 -4.31
CA PHE A 52 5.13 -15.28 -4.60
C PHE A 52 4.90 -13.78 -4.42
N GLN A 53 3.83 -13.31 -5.05
CA GLN A 53 3.24 -12.01 -4.82
C GLN A 53 1.86 -12.21 -4.20
N ALA A 54 1.47 -11.32 -3.30
CA ALA A 54 0.14 -11.30 -2.72
C ALA A 54 -0.38 -9.87 -2.66
N THR A 55 -1.69 -9.73 -2.86
CA THR A 55 -2.42 -8.51 -2.57
C THR A 55 -3.49 -8.84 -1.54
N VAL A 56 -3.63 -7.98 -0.52
CA VAL A 56 -4.48 -8.25 0.63
C VAL A 56 -5.42 -7.10 0.89
N ASN A 57 -6.72 -7.36 0.76
CA ASN A 57 -7.76 -6.49 1.28
C ASN A 57 -7.99 -6.84 2.75
N ILE A 58 -8.00 -5.81 3.60
CA ILE A 58 -8.35 -5.90 5.00
C ILE A 58 -9.16 -4.66 5.35
N ASP A 59 -10.08 -4.77 6.30
CA ASP A 59 -10.75 -3.60 6.84
C ASP A 59 -9.71 -2.56 7.28
N ASN A 60 -9.94 -1.31 6.90
CA ASN A 60 -8.94 -0.26 6.99
C ASN A 60 -8.49 0.04 8.45
N ASP A 61 -9.38 -0.17 9.43
CA ASP A 61 -9.07 -0.07 10.87
C ASP A 61 -8.05 -1.14 11.37
N ARG A 62 -7.77 -2.17 10.56
CA ARG A 62 -6.81 -3.24 10.86
C ARG A 62 -5.59 -3.21 9.93
N LEU A 63 -5.56 -2.31 8.94
CA LEU A 63 -4.52 -2.24 7.92
C LEU A 63 -3.12 -2.07 8.52
N TRP A 64 -2.96 -1.16 9.48
CA TRP A 64 -1.67 -0.92 10.14
C TRP A 64 -1.19 -2.13 10.94
N ALA A 65 -2.08 -2.78 11.70
CA ALA A 65 -1.75 -3.98 12.47
C ALA A 65 -1.29 -5.13 11.56
N LEU A 66 -1.93 -5.31 10.41
CA LEU A 66 -1.50 -6.27 9.40
C LEU A 66 -0.12 -5.91 8.83
N PHE A 67 0.10 -4.63 8.49
CA PHE A 67 1.39 -4.13 8.03
C PHE A 67 2.50 -4.43 9.03
N LEU A 68 2.32 -4.10 10.32
CA LEU A 68 3.31 -4.38 11.35
C LEU A 68 3.60 -5.88 11.51
N THR A 69 2.57 -6.72 11.46
CA THR A 69 2.76 -8.17 11.59
C THR A 69 3.49 -8.74 10.38
N LEU A 70 3.16 -8.30 9.17
CA LEU A 70 3.90 -8.66 7.96
C LEU A 70 5.35 -8.12 8.00
N ALA A 71 5.59 -6.97 8.62
CA ALA A 71 6.95 -6.42 8.77
C ALA A 71 7.87 -7.33 9.62
N GLU A 72 7.32 -8.22 10.44
CA GLU A 72 8.08 -9.23 11.19
C GLU A 72 8.68 -10.33 10.29
N THR A 73 8.21 -10.47 9.05
CA THR A 73 8.82 -11.40 8.07
C THR A 73 10.10 -10.83 7.45
N LEU A 74 10.29 -9.51 7.52
CA LEU A 74 11.49 -8.84 7.04
C LEU A 74 12.64 -8.89 8.07
N PRO A 75 13.91 -8.92 7.62
CA PRO A 75 15.06 -8.93 8.52
C PRO A 75 15.20 -7.64 9.33
N GLY A 76 16.16 -7.60 10.26
CA GLY A 76 16.38 -6.45 11.15
C GLY A 76 16.84 -5.16 10.44
N LYS A 77 17.23 -5.24 9.17
CA LYS A 77 17.54 -4.07 8.34
C LYS A 77 16.75 -4.07 7.05
N VAL A 78 16.19 -2.92 6.68
CA VAL A 78 15.31 -2.74 5.53
C VAL A 78 15.53 -1.36 4.91
N SER A 79 15.21 -1.22 3.63
CA SER A 79 14.98 0.09 3.01
C SER A 79 13.52 0.47 3.19
N CYS A 80 13.24 1.75 3.41
CA CYS A 80 11.89 2.30 3.38
C CYS A 80 11.57 2.77 1.97
N THR A 81 10.36 2.52 1.49
CA THR A 81 9.81 3.15 0.29
C THR A 81 8.64 4.03 0.68
N TYR A 82 8.56 5.24 0.11
CA TYR A 82 7.43 6.14 0.36
C TYR A 82 7.33 7.21 -0.73
N GLY A 83 6.11 7.66 -1.02
CA GLY A 83 5.88 8.65 -2.06
C GLY A 83 4.43 9.07 -2.16
N ILE A 84 4.20 10.04 -3.05
CA ILE A 84 2.86 10.43 -3.50
C ILE A 84 2.52 9.56 -4.71
N TYR A 85 1.28 9.07 -4.76
CA TYR A 85 0.77 8.27 -5.87
C TYR A 85 0.90 9.04 -7.20
N GLU A 86 1.33 8.35 -8.25
CA GLU A 86 1.67 8.92 -9.58
C GLU A 86 2.90 9.84 -9.61
N GLU A 87 3.60 10.03 -8.50
CA GLU A 87 4.91 10.69 -8.43
C GLU A 87 6.04 9.67 -8.19
N ASP A 88 7.29 10.13 -8.30
CA ASP A 88 8.45 9.30 -8.00
C ASP A 88 8.52 8.95 -6.51
N SER A 89 8.47 7.65 -6.21
CA SER A 89 8.69 7.14 -4.85
C SER A 89 10.17 7.18 -4.49
N MET A 90 10.48 7.52 -3.25
CA MET A 90 11.84 7.42 -2.72
C MET A 90 12.09 6.05 -2.13
N THR A 91 13.33 5.57 -2.28
CA THR A 91 13.83 4.38 -1.57
C THR A 91 15.04 4.78 -0.74
N THR A 92 14.99 4.53 0.56
CA THR A 92 16.11 4.85 1.45
C THR A 92 17.25 3.84 1.29
N PRO A 93 18.47 4.19 1.75
CA PRO A 93 19.48 3.19 2.07
C PRO A 93 18.96 2.16 3.09
N LEU A 94 19.74 1.10 3.29
CA LEU A 94 19.42 0.06 4.26
C LEU A 94 19.56 0.59 5.70
N LEU A 95 18.44 0.69 6.42
CA LEU A 95 18.32 1.21 7.78
C LEU A 95 17.90 0.13 8.77
N GLN A 96 17.97 0.42 10.08
CA GLN A 96 17.41 -0.47 11.10
C GLN A 96 15.88 -0.49 10.98
N LYS A 97 15.28 -1.69 10.92
CA LYS A 97 13.83 -1.85 10.74
C LYS A 97 13.03 -1.15 11.83
N ASP A 98 13.44 -1.29 13.10
CA ASP A 98 12.75 -0.66 14.23
C ASP A 98 12.77 0.87 14.14
N PHE A 99 13.85 1.45 13.60
CA PHE A 99 13.91 2.89 13.33
C PHE A 99 12.93 3.29 12.22
N VAL A 100 12.92 2.55 11.11
CA VAL A 100 12.01 2.83 9.99
C VAL A 100 10.55 2.73 10.43
N LEU A 101 10.17 1.65 11.11
CA LEU A 101 8.80 1.46 11.59
C LEU A 101 8.38 2.56 12.56
N LYS A 102 9.27 2.97 13.48
CA LYS A 102 9.00 4.07 14.42
C LYS A 102 8.82 5.42 13.72
N GLU A 103 9.53 5.67 12.62
CA GLU A 103 9.34 6.91 11.86
C GLU A 103 8.04 6.90 11.05
N LEU A 104 7.66 5.74 10.47
CA LEU A 104 6.38 5.57 9.78
C LEU A 104 5.17 5.65 10.73
N GLU A 105 5.28 5.09 11.93
CA GLU A 105 4.22 5.07 12.95
C GLU A 105 3.75 6.48 13.34
N LYS A 106 4.62 7.49 13.27
CA LYS A 106 4.23 8.90 13.50
C LYS A 106 3.19 9.43 12.51
N TYR A 107 3.00 8.73 11.39
CA TYR A 107 2.10 9.05 10.30
C TYR A 107 1.13 7.91 10.02
N GLU A 108 0.89 7.00 10.97
CA GLU A 108 -0.02 5.85 10.79
C GLU A 108 -1.37 6.28 10.20
N GLU A 109 -1.96 7.34 10.73
CA GLU A 109 -3.25 7.86 10.27
C GLU A 109 -3.17 8.30 8.80
N GLU A 110 -2.19 9.13 8.44
CA GLU A 110 -2.03 9.55 7.04
C GLU A 110 -1.71 8.36 6.13
N LEU A 111 -0.85 7.42 6.55
CA LEU A 111 -0.48 6.26 5.75
C LEU A 111 -1.66 5.30 5.52
N THR A 112 -2.57 5.18 6.48
CA THR A 112 -3.75 4.28 6.38
C THR A 112 -4.97 4.94 5.76
N GLN A 113 -5.14 6.26 5.88
CA GLN A 113 -6.33 6.96 5.41
C GLN A 113 -6.11 7.80 4.14
N GLU A 114 -4.96 8.44 3.95
CA GLU A 114 -4.75 9.41 2.87
C GLU A 114 -4.40 8.73 1.54
N CYS A 115 -5.33 8.70 0.58
CA CYS A 115 -5.21 7.99 -0.68
C CYS A 115 -4.21 8.58 -1.69
N GLN A 116 -3.52 9.65 -1.33
CA GLN A 116 -2.36 10.14 -2.09
C GLN A 116 -1.03 9.54 -1.64
N LEU A 117 -0.97 8.90 -0.46
CA LEU A 117 0.28 8.35 0.09
C LEU A 117 0.42 6.85 -0.13
N GLU A 118 1.62 6.45 -0.53
CA GLU A 118 2.08 5.06 -0.48
C GLU A 118 3.33 4.96 0.41
N ALA A 119 3.43 3.88 1.19
CA ALA A 119 4.63 3.62 1.97
C ALA A 119 4.83 2.12 2.22
N GLY A 120 6.08 1.73 2.41
CA GLY A 120 6.46 0.35 2.56
C GLY A 120 7.87 0.16 3.07
N ILE A 121 8.23 -1.10 3.23
CA ILE A 121 9.59 -1.55 3.54
C ILE A 121 9.97 -2.67 2.60
N LEU A 122 11.23 -2.69 2.19
CA LEU A 122 11.77 -3.75 1.36
C LEU A 122 13.15 -4.19 1.82
N PHE A 123 13.44 -5.46 1.59
CA PHE A 123 14.75 -6.04 1.75
C PHE A 123 15.08 -6.82 0.48
N GLN A 124 16.20 -6.48 -0.13
CA GLN A 124 16.65 -7.11 -1.36
C GLN A 124 18.13 -7.51 -1.27
N THR A 125 18.42 -8.74 -1.66
CA THR A 125 19.75 -9.21 -2.03
C THR A 125 19.68 -9.80 -3.44
N ARG A 126 20.77 -10.43 -3.90
CA ARG A 126 20.77 -11.18 -5.16
C ARG A 126 19.76 -12.33 -5.16
N ASP A 127 19.54 -12.96 -4.01
CA ASP A 127 18.82 -14.24 -3.91
C ASP A 127 17.45 -14.11 -3.24
N ILE A 128 17.19 -12.99 -2.56
CA ILE A 128 15.91 -12.76 -1.88
C ILE A 128 15.40 -11.32 -2.07
N LEU A 129 14.10 -11.19 -2.31
CA LEU A 129 13.31 -9.98 -2.24
C LEU A 129 12.12 -10.26 -1.32
N ILE A 130 11.99 -9.41 -0.31
CA ILE A 130 10.79 -9.27 0.49
C ILE A 130 10.39 -7.81 0.42
N GLU A 131 9.18 -7.53 -0.04
CA GLU A 131 8.67 -6.18 -0.17
C GLU A 131 7.27 -6.14 0.43
N LEU A 132 6.99 -5.12 1.22
CA LEU A 132 5.72 -4.89 1.88
C LEU A 132 5.34 -3.43 1.69
N ASN A 133 4.18 -3.17 1.10
CA ASN A 133 3.73 -1.81 0.80
C ASN A 133 2.23 -1.65 1.08
N ILE A 134 1.86 -0.50 1.64
CA ILE A 134 0.49 0.03 1.66
C ILE A 134 0.31 0.84 0.39
N SER A 135 -0.63 0.43 -0.47
CA SER A 135 -0.97 1.13 -1.71
C SER A 135 -1.73 2.43 -1.44
N ALA A 136 -1.82 3.30 -2.44
CA ALA A 136 -2.65 4.50 -2.43
C ALA A 136 -4.13 4.17 -2.16
N SER A 137 -4.58 3.00 -2.63
CA SER A 137 -5.93 2.47 -2.43
C SER A 137 -6.12 1.71 -1.12
N LYS A 138 -5.13 1.71 -0.23
CA LYS A 138 -5.20 1.21 1.15
C LYS A 138 -5.45 -0.29 1.26
N TYR A 139 -4.76 -1.05 0.42
CA TYR A 139 -4.58 -2.49 0.56
C TYR A 139 -3.08 -2.81 0.63
N ILE A 140 -2.73 -4.02 1.09
CA ILE A 140 -1.33 -4.44 1.16
C ILE A 140 -0.89 -5.08 -0.16
N ARG A 141 0.27 -4.69 -0.65
CA ARG A 141 1.05 -5.42 -1.67
C ARG A 141 2.25 -6.09 -0.98
N TYR A 142 2.46 -7.37 -1.25
CA TYR A 142 3.51 -8.16 -0.61
C TYR A 142 4.22 -9.09 -1.58
N TRP A 143 5.55 -9.00 -1.64
CA TRP A 143 6.41 -9.97 -2.30
C TRP A 143 7.15 -10.75 -1.22
N GLY A 144 7.15 -12.08 -1.33
CA GLY A 144 7.72 -12.92 -0.28
C GLY A 144 8.37 -14.21 -0.78
N ALA A 145 9.22 -14.76 0.09
CA ALA A 145 9.90 -16.05 -0.12
C ALA A 145 9.26 -17.20 0.71
N GLU A 146 8.70 -16.90 1.87
CA GLU A 146 8.17 -17.88 2.83
C GLU A 146 6.63 -18.03 2.75
N LEU A 147 6.14 -18.76 1.75
CA LEU A 147 4.71 -18.92 1.47
C LEU A 147 3.90 -19.45 2.66
N GLU A 148 4.37 -20.51 3.33
CA GLU A 148 3.62 -21.12 4.44
C GLU A 148 3.52 -20.19 5.65
N ARG A 149 4.60 -19.46 5.95
CA ARG A 149 4.60 -18.44 7.01
C ARG A 149 3.60 -17.34 6.70
N PHE A 150 3.55 -16.86 5.46
CA PHE A 150 2.56 -15.89 5.02
C PHE A 150 1.13 -16.40 5.17
N ARG A 151 0.84 -17.64 4.75
CA ARG A 151 -0.51 -18.24 4.91
C ARG A 151 -0.93 -18.36 6.37
N LEU A 152 -0.01 -18.72 7.26
CA LEU A 152 -0.29 -18.78 8.71
C LEU A 152 -0.62 -17.40 9.28
N LEU A 153 0.07 -16.36 8.82
CA LEU A 153 -0.15 -14.97 9.23
C LEU A 153 -1.49 -14.44 8.69
N MET A 154 -1.84 -14.71 7.43
CA MET A 154 -3.17 -14.37 6.90
C MET A 154 -4.28 -15.04 7.71
N LYS A 155 -4.08 -16.32 8.06
CA LYS A 155 -5.03 -17.06 8.90
C LYS A 155 -5.17 -16.45 10.30
N SER A 156 -4.12 -15.90 10.91
CA SER A 156 -4.24 -15.24 12.23
C SER A 156 -5.00 -13.91 12.18
N PHE A 157 -5.21 -13.35 10.99
CA PHE A 157 -6.08 -12.19 10.75
C PHE A 157 -7.46 -12.60 10.22
N ASP A 158 -7.80 -13.89 10.19
CA ASP A 158 -9.03 -14.41 9.59
C ASP A 158 -9.21 -14.02 8.11
N LEU A 159 -8.09 -13.87 7.38
CA LEU A 159 -8.09 -13.51 5.96
C LEU A 159 -7.99 -14.78 5.10
N PRO A 160 -9.08 -15.20 4.44
CA PRO A 160 -9.05 -16.35 3.54
C PRO A 160 -8.38 -16.01 2.20
N PRO A 161 -7.86 -17.01 1.47
CA PRO A 161 -7.57 -16.84 0.05
C PRO A 161 -8.88 -16.62 -0.72
N VAL A 162 -8.90 -15.62 -1.61
CA VAL A 162 -10.09 -15.24 -2.35
C VAL A 162 -9.79 -15.25 -3.85
N GLU A 163 -10.36 -16.20 -4.58
CA GLU A 163 -10.32 -16.21 -6.04
C GLU A 163 -11.16 -15.05 -6.60
N GLY A 164 -10.61 -14.34 -7.57
CA GLY A 164 -11.23 -13.15 -8.16
C GLY A 164 -11.41 -12.02 -7.15
N LEU A 165 -10.47 -11.86 -6.21
CA LEU A 165 -10.43 -10.69 -5.32
C LEU A 165 -10.19 -9.44 -6.15
N GLU A 166 -11.00 -8.41 -5.92
CA GLU A 166 -10.94 -7.14 -6.65
C GLU A 166 -10.71 -5.98 -5.68
N PHE A 167 -10.14 -4.89 -6.19
CA PHE A 167 -9.71 -3.74 -5.39
C PHE A 167 -10.49 -2.47 -5.75
N ILE A 168 -10.58 -1.53 -4.81
CA ILE A 168 -11.45 -0.35 -4.97
C ILE A 168 -10.99 0.62 -6.08
N ASP A 169 -9.69 0.63 -6.41
CA ASP A 169 -9.13 1.37 -7.55
C ASP A 169 -9.51 0.82 -8.93
N GLU A 170 -10.01 -0.41 -9.01
CA GLU A 170 -10.50 -0.96 -10.28
C GLU A 170 -11.85 -0.35 -10.69
N TYR A 171 -12.45 0.46 -9.82
CA TYR A 171 -13.79 1.02 -9.97
C TYR A 171 -13.81 2.53 -9.74
N PRO A 172 -14.80 3.27 -10.31
CA PRO A 172 -15.00 4.67 -9.99
C PRO A 172 -15.17 4.88 -8.48
N LYS A 173 -14.35 5.77 -7.92
CA LYS A 173 -14.33 6.15 -6.51
C LYS A 173 -14.16 7.65 -6.39
N ILE A 174 -14.70 8.23 -5.31
CA ILE A 174 -14.43 9.60 -4.93
C ILE A 174 -13.44 9.56 -3.77
N VAL A 175 -12.37 10.33 -3.91
CA VAL A 175 -11.33 10.50 -2.90
C VAL A 175 -11.41 11.93 -2.38
N THR A 176 -11.62 12.08 -1.09
CA THR A 176 -11.58 13.37 -0.39
C THR A 176 -10.28 13.46 0.39
N PRO A 177 -9.47 14.53 0.24
CA PRO A 177 -8.25 14.70 1.03
C PRO A 177 -8.54 14.59 2.53
N LEU A 178 -7.70 13.86 3.27
CA LEU A 178 -7.96 13.56 4.69
C LEU A 178 -8.12 14.84 5.52
N ARG A 179 -7.35 15.88 5.20
CA ARG A 179 -7.40 17.20 5.86
C ARG A 179 -8.77 17.89 5.81
N GLU A 180 -9.62 17.54 4.84
CA GLU A 180 -10.98 18.07 4.76
C GLU A 180 -11.93 17.39 5.76
N LEU A 181 -11.59 16.18 6.19
CA LEU A 181 -12.34 15.37 7.15
C LEU A 181 -11.80 15.50 8.57
N ASP A 182 -10.47 15.57 8.72
CA ASP A 182 -9.77 15.90 9.97
C ASP A 182 -8.77 17.03 9.77
N ARG A 183 -9.01 18.16 10.43
CA ARG A 183 -8.16 19.36 10.34
C ARG A 183 -6.77 19.19 10.97
N ASN A 184 -6.55 18.14 11.76
CA ASN A 184 -5.25 17.86 12.36
C ASN A 184 -4.36 16.99 11.47
N ALA A 185 -4.94 16.37 10.44
CA ALA A 185 -4.19 15.55 9.49
C ALA A 185 -3.18 16.39 8.70
N LYS A 186 -2.01 15.82 8.45
CA LYS A 186 -0.98 16.47 7.64
C LYS A 186 -1.28 16.29 6.15
N ALA A 187 -0.91 17.28 5.36
CA ALA A 187 -0.90 17.13 3.92
C ALA A 187 0.16 16.09 3.49
N PRO A 188 -0.05 15.33 2.41
CA PRO A 188 0.91 14.34 1.91
C PRO A 188 2.33 14.87 1.77
N GLU A 189 2.49 16.07 1.22
CA GLU A 189 3.79 16.72 1.01
C GLU A 189 4.49 17.02 2.33
N THR A 190 3.72 17.32 3.38
CA THR A 190 4.24 17.54 4.73
C THR A 190 4.72 16.24 5.35
N VAL A 191 4.00 15.13 5.14
CA VAL A 191 4.45 13.79 5.57
C VAL A 191 5.76 13.43 4.88
N LEU A 192 5.82 13.58 3.55
CA LEU A 192 7.04 13.32 2.77
C LEU A 192 8.21 14.17 3.27
N TYR A 193 8.01 15.47 3.46
CA TYR A 193 9.05 16.38 3.96
C TYR A 193 9.66 15.88 5.27
N TYR A 194 8.83 15.49 6.25
CA TYR A 194 9.36 15.01 7.53
C TYR A 194 10.00 13.63 7.44
N LEU A 195 9.51 12.74 6.59
CA LEU A 195 10.17 11.46 6.31
C LEU A 195 11.53 11.67 5.65
N ASP A 196 11.64 12.61 4.71
CA ASP A 196 12.92 12.95 4.09
C ASP A 196 13.93 13.47 5.11
N GLN A 197 13.50 14.33 6.05
CA GLN A 197 14.35 14.79 7.14
C GLN A 197 14.78 13.64 8.06
N ALA A 198 13.85 12.75 8.42
CA ALA A 198 14.13 11.61 9.29
C ALA A 198 15.12 10.62 8.65
N PHE A 199 14.95 10.35 7.35
CA PHE A 199 15.78 9.41 6.59
C PHE A 199 16.99 10.04 5.90
N ARG A 200 17.17 11.36 6.03
CA ARG A 200 18.24 12.16 5.40
C ARG A 200 18.25 11.99 3.88
N VAL A 201 17.07 12.02 3.28
CA VAL A 201 16.89 11.95 1.83
C VAL A 201 16.98 13.36 1.25
N ASP A 202 17.82 13.52 0.24
CA ASP A 202 17.87 14.72 -0.59
C ASP A 202 17.12 14.45 -1.90
N ARG A 203 16.04 15.21 -2.13
CA ARG A 203 15.24 15.13 -3.36
C ARG A 203 15.72 16.09 -4.45
N THR A 204 16.81 16.82 -4.21
CA THR A 204 17.38 17.72 -5.22
C THR A 204 17.87 16.87 -6.40
N PRO A 205 17.44 17.16 -7.65
CA PRO A 205 17.98 16.48 -8.81
C PRO A 205 19.50 16.63 -8.82
N PRO A 206 20.29 15.58 -9.13
CA PRO A 206 21.71 15.76 -9.36
C PRO A 206 21.88 16.83 -10.45
N GLU A 207 22.77 17.81 -10.22
CA GLU A 207 23.10 18.81 -11.24
C GLU A 207 23.42 18.07 -12.54
N ALA A 208 22.77 18.49 -13.63
CA ALA A 208 23.02 17.91 -14.94
C ALA A 208 24.51 18.07 -15.24
N ILE A 209 25.26 16.97 -15.20
CA ILE A 209 26.64 16.92 -15.66
C ILE A 209 26.55 17.05 -17.18
N PHE A 210 26.61 18.29 -17.67
CA PHE A 210 26.88 18.55 -19.07
C PHE A 210 28.39 18.34 -19.28
N ASP A 211 28.76 17.14 -19.72
CA ASP A 211 30.06 16.87 -20.35
C ASP A 211 30.03 17.33 -21.83
#